data_AF-A0A3E4LZJ4-F1
#
_entry.id   AF-A0A3E4LZJ4-F1
#
_cell.length_a   1.000
_cell.length_b   1.000
_cell.length_c   1.000
_cell.angle_alpha   90.00
_cell.angle_beta   90.00
_cell.angle_gamma   90.00
#
_symmetry.space_group_name_H-M   'P 1'
#
loop_
_entity.id
_entity.type
_entity.pdbx_description
1 polymer ?
#
loop_
_entity_poly.entity_id
_entity_poly.type
_entity_poly.pdbx_seq_one_letter_code
_entity_poly.pdbx_strand_id
1 'polypeptide(L)'
;MEQIGSYYEEYAIFNGHLITRAEYDDGAAVIDGKVIDIENQACIRTRYLTPYNFIICAKWNPLNEAKHDSDVQKILYGILKGTHTIYDLVDYTEKLSRHKMDS
;
A
#
# COMPACT_ATOMS: atom_id res chain seq x y z
N MET A 1 5.18 0.69 8.87
CA MET A 1 3.91 0.35 9.56
C MET A 1 3.32 -0.88 8.88
N GLU A 2 2.65 -1.76 9.63
CA GLU A 2 1.88 -2.87 9.04
C GLU A 2 0.45 -2.38 8.76
N GLN A 3 0.04 -2.38 7.50
CA GLN A 3 -1.35 -2.08 7.14
C GLN A 3 -1.69 -2.82 5.85
N ILE A 4 -2.81 -3.56 5.86
CA ILE A 4 -3.42 -4.22 4.69
C ILE A 4 -2.41 -5.08 3.90
N GLY A 5 -2.00 -6.22 4.47
CA GLY A 5 -1.24 -7.21 3.70
C GLY A 5 0.07 -6.67 3.13
N SER A 6 0.72 -5.73 3.81
CA SER A 6 2.01 -5.23 3.39
C SER A 6 2.76 -4.58 4.54
N TYR A 7 4.08 -4.64 4.48
CA TYR A 7 4.91 -3.72 5.23
C TYR A 7 5.26 -2.55 4.32
N TYR A 8 5.09 -1.33 4.80
CA TYR A 8 5.49 -0.13 4.07
C TYR A 8 6.33 0.78 4.94
N GLU A 9 7.11 1.62 4.27
CA GLU A 9 7.78 2.77 4.87
C GLU A 9 7.49 4.04 4.08
N GLU A 10 7.59 5.15 4.80
CA GLU A 10 7.51 6.49 4.23
C GLU A 10 8.92 7.10 4.18
N TYR A 11 9.17 7.85 3.12
CA TYR A 11 10.39 8.62 2.94
C TYR A 11 10.05 9.87 2.14
N ALA A 12 10.98 10.81 2.02
CA ALA A 12 10.80 11.97 1.17
C ALA A 12 11.86 12.06 0.07
N ILE A 13 11.52 12.73 -1.02
CA ILE A 13 12.46 13.07 -2.09
C ILE A 13 12.67 14.58 -2.08
N PHE A 14 13.91 15.02 -1.96
CA PHE A 14 14.31 16.41 -2.06
C PHE A 14 15.49 16.53 -3.03
N ASN A 15 15.29 17.24 -4.14
CA ASN A 15 16.33 17.42 -5.18
C ASN A 15 17.04 16.11 -5.58
N GLY A 16 16.28 15.01 -5.70
CA GLY A 16 16.81 13.69 -6.04
C GLY A 16 17.41 12.88 -4.88
N HIS A 17 17.53 13.46 -3.69
CA HIS A 17 18.00 12.77 -2.49
C HIS A 17 16.83 12.10 -1.76
N LEU A 18 17.06 10.87 -1.30
CA LEU A 18 16.16 10.19 -0.37
C LEU A 18 16.42 10.73 1.03
N ILE A 19 15.36 11.18 1.68
CA ILE A 19 15.38 11.73 3.03
C ILE A 19 14.46 10.85 3.90
N THR A 20 14.86 10.61 5.15
CA THR A 20 14.07 9.82 6.07
C THR A 20 12.77 10.52 6.45
N ARG A 21 11.76 9.76 6.90
CA ARG A 21 10.51 10.34 7.40
C ARG A 21 10.73 11.30 8.57
N ALA A 22 11.70 11.00 9.44
CA ALA A 22 12.05 11.81 10.60
C ALA A 22 12.63 13.16 10.17
N GLU A 23 13.62 13.17 9.27
CA GLU A 23 14.16 14.42 8.72
C GLU A 23 13.10 15.26 8.01
N TYR A 24 12.16 14.62 7.30
CA TYR A 24 11.02 15.34 6.72
C TYR A 24 10.13 15.99 7.79
N ASP A 25 9.81 15.29 8.88
CA ASP A 25 9.03 15.86 10.00
C ASP A 25 9.76 17.01 10.70
N ASP A 26 11.08 16.92 10.80
CA ASP A 26 11.92 17.96 11.38
C ASP A 26 12.07 19.19 10.46
N GLY A 27 11.66 19.08 9.19
CA GLY A 27 11.82 20.14 8.19
C GLY A 27 13.27 20.36 7.74
N ALA A 28 14.20 19.49 8.15
CA ALA A 28 15.63 19.60 7.83
C ALA A 28 16.26 18.22 7.65
N ALA A 29 17.24 18.11 6.75
CA ALA A 29 17.97 16.86 6.50
C ALA A 29 19.48 17.08 6.41
N VAL A 30 20.25 16.02 6.68
CA VAL A 30 21.71 16.05 6.53
C VAL A 30 22.10 15.51 5.15
N ILE A 31 22.48 16.39 4.24
CA ILE A 31 22.93 16.04 2.88
C ILE A 31 24.38 16.48 2.75
N ASP A 32 25.25 15.56 2.34
CA ASP A 32 26.70 15.78 2.22
C ASP A 32 27.34 16.37 3.50
N GLY A 33 26.85 15.94 4.66
CA GLY A 33 27.33 16.39 5.98
C GLY A 33 26.87 17.78 6.40
N LYS A 34 25.95 18.41 5.64
CA LYS A 34 25.37 19.72 5.96
C LYS A 34 23.89 19.60 6.27
N VAL A 35 23.44 20.34 7.29
CA VAL A 35 22.02 20.50 7.58
C VAL A 35 21.42 21.43 6.52
N ILE A 36 20.42 20.96 5.79
CA ILE A 36 19.69 21.69 4.76
C ILE A 36 18.23 21.79 5.18
N ASP A 37 17.66 22.98 5.09
CA ASP A 37 16.22 23.21 5.24
C ASP A 37 15.48 22.67 4.00
N ILE A 38 14.53 21.78 4.24
CA ILE A 38 13.75 21.09 3.21
C ILE A 38 12.25 21.39 3.31
N GLU A 39 11.87 22.31 4.20
CA GLU A 39 10.48 22.62 4.50
C GLU A 39 9.74 23.05 3.21
N ASN A 40 8.57 22.45 2.97
CA ASN A 40 7.73 22.65 1.80
C ASN A 40 8.37 22.33 0.42
N GLN A 41 9.57 21.75 0.39
CA GLN A 41 10.28 21.42 -0.85
C GLN A 41 10.43 19.91 -1.07
N ALA A 42 10.47 19.13 0.01
CA ALA A 42 10.52 17.69 -0.07
C ALA A 42 9.15 17.08 -0.40
N CYS A 43 9.14 15.99 -1.18
CA CYS A 43 7.92 15.27 -1.54
C CYS A 43 7.84 13.93 -0.81
N ILE A 44 6.83 13.74 0.04
CA ILE A 44 6.62 12.45 0.72
C ILE A 44 6.23 11.35 -0.28
N ARG A 45 6.76 10.16 -0.03
CA ARG A 45 6.55 8.94 -0.79
C ARG A 45 6.38 7.77 0.16
N THR A 46 5.67 6.76 -0.30
CA THR A 46 5.49 5.49 0.40
C THR A 46 6.01 4.38 -0.50
N ARG A 47 6.81 3.45 0.05
CA ARG A 47 7.20 2.22 -0.64
C ARG A 47 6.86 0.99 0.20
N TYR A 48 6.54 -0.09 -0.49
CA TYR A 48 6.25 -1.38 0.13
C TYR A 48 7.54 -2.21 0.22
N LEU A 49 7.78 -2.77 1.41
CA LEU A 49 8.98 -3.55 1.75
C LEU A 49 8.75 -5.05 1.66
N THR A 50 7.50 -5.48 1.59
CA THR A 50 7.13 -6.85 1.24
C THR A 50 6.62 -6.88 -0.20
N PRO A 51 6.66 -8.04 -0.88
CA PRO A 51 5.77 -8.27 -2.02
C PRO A 51 4.37 -7.81 -1.61
N TYR A 52 3.68 -7.09 -2.47
CA TYR A 52 2.36 -6.55 -2.20
C TYR A 52 1.43 -6.97 -3.33
N ASN A 53 0.16 -7.15 -3.00
CA ASN A 53 -0.87 -7.48 -3.96
C ASN A 53 -1.86 -6.32 -4.01
N PHE A 54 -1.71 -5.41 -4.97
CA PHE A 54 -2.80 -4.49 -5.31
C PHE A 54 -3.74 -5.17 -6.30
N ILE A 55 -5.02 -5.25 -5.94
CA ILE A 55 -6.06 -5.63 -6.87
C ILE A 55 -6.71 -4.34 -7.34
N ILE A 56 -6.50 -4.00 -8.61
CA ILE A 56 -7.25 -2.94 -9.26
C ILE A 56 -8.50 -3.58 -9.84
N CYS A 57 -9.67 -3.14 -9.39
CA CYS A 57 -10.95 -3.64 -9.88
C CYS A 57 -11.87 -2.48 -10.26
N ALA A 58 -12.86 -2.77 -11.11
CA ALA A 58 -13.85 -1.78 -11.52
C ALA A 58 -14.67 -1.28 -10.31
N LYS A 59 -15.21 -0.06 -10.41
CA LYS A 59 -15.99 0.58 -9.33
C LYS A 59 -17.08 -0.32 -8.75
N TRP A 60 -17.73 -1.12 -9.59
CA TRP A 60 -18.83 -2.02 -9.21
C TRP A 60 -18.43 -3.49 -9.14
N ASN A 61 -17.13 -3.78 -9.11
CA ASN A 61 -16.67 -5.13 -8.84
C ASN A 61 -16.99 -5.49 -7.37
N PRO A 62 -17.46 -6.71 -7.07
CA PRO A 62 -17.72 -7.12 -5.69
C PRO A 62 -16.53 -6.96 -4.74
N LEU A 63 -15.29 -7.08 -5.24
CA LEU A 63 -14.07 -6.85 -4.44
C LEU A 63 -13.87 -5.38 -4.05
N ASN A 64 -14.58 -4.45 -4.67
CA ASN A 64 -14.57 -3.02 -4.31
C ASN A 64 -15.66 -2.65 -3.30
N GLU A 65 -16.40 -3.64 -2.77
CA GLU A 65 -17.41 -3.41 -1.74
C GLU A 65 -16.83 -3.66 -0.34
N ALA A 66 -16.92 -2.65 0.54
CA ALA A 66 -16.36 -2.68 1.89
C ALA A 66 -16.78 -3.88 2.76
N LYS A 67 -17.91 -4.51 2.45
CA LYS A 67 -18.40 -5.71 3.15
C LYS A 67 -17.50 -6.94 2.95
N HIS A 68 -16.66 -6.95 1.91
CA HIS A 68 -15.76 -8.06 1.59
C HIS A 68 -14.31 -7.81 2.04
N ASP A 69 -13.98 -6.58 2.46
CA ASP A 69 -12.61 -6.16 2.80
C ASP A 69 -11.92 -7.11 3.79
N SER A 70 -12.63 -7.51 4.85
CA SER A 70 -12.07 -8.38 5.90
C SER A 70 -11.63 -9.75 5.37
N ASP A 71 -12.42 -10.35 4.49
CA ASP A 71 -12.11 -11.68 3.95
C ASP A 71 -11.05 -11.61 2.86
N VAL A 72 -11.13 -10.60 1.98
CA VAL A 72 -10.08 -10.31 0.99
C VAL A 72 -8.75 -10.06 1.69
N GLN A 73 -8.75 -9.26 2.76
CA GLN A 73 -7.57 -8.99 3.57
C GLN A 73 -6.95 -10.27 4.13
N LYS A 74 -7.75 -11.21 4.67
CA LYS A 74 -7.24 -12.51 5.17
C LYS A 74 -6.54 -13.30 4.07
N ILE A 75 -7.13 -13.37 2.88
CA ILE A 75 -6.55 -14.10 1.73
C ILE A 75 -5.24 -13.44 1.31
N LEU A 76 -5.22 -12.11 1.14
CA LEU A 76 -4.02 -11.37 0.75
C LEU A 76 -2.88 -11.52 1.79
N TYR A 77 -3.18 -11.45 3.09
CA TYR A 77 -2.20 -11.75 4.13
C TYR A 77 -1.69 -13.20 4.06
N GLY A 78 -2.57 -14.13 3.72
CA GLY A 78 -2.21 -15.52 3.50
C GLY A 78 -1.21 -15.70 2.36
N ILE A 79 -1.39 -14.97 1.25
CA ILE A 79 -0.49 -15.00 0.09
C ILE A 79 0.92 -14.52 0.49
N LEU A 80 1.03 -13.45 1.26
CA LEU A 80 2.32 -12.94 1.75
C LEU A 80 3.05 -13.95 2.63
N LYS A 81 2.30 -14.69 3.44
CA LYS A 81 2.82 -15.71 4.37
C LYS A 81 3.05 -17.06 3.67
N GLY A 82 2.72 -17.18 2.39
CA GLY A 82 2.79 -18.44 1.64
C GLY A 82 1.76 -19.49 2.07
N THR A 83 0.71 -19.11 2.81
CA THR A 83 -0.35 -20.02 3.25
C THR A 83 -1.58 -20.04 2.34
N HIS A 84 -1.68 -19.06 1.44
CA HIS A 84 -2.71 -18.96 0.41
C HIS A 84 -2.05 -18.65 -0.93
N THR A 85 -2.83 -18.81 -1.99
CA THR A 85 -2.45 -18.53 -3.38
C THR A 85 -3.42 -17.53 -3.99
N ILE A 86 -3.10 -17.05 -5.20
CA ILE A 86 -4.02 -16.19 -5.94
C ILE A 86 -5.35 -16.90 -6.29
N TYR A 87 -5.36 -18.24 -6.37
CA TYR A 87 -6.56 -19.01 -6.67
C TYR A 87 -7.58 -18.98 -5.53
N ASP A 88 -7.14 -18.87 -4.28
CA ASP A 88 -8.06 -18.70 -3.14
C ASP A 88 -8.86 -17.40 -3.25
N LEU A 89 -8.25 -16.34 -3.79
CA LEU A 89 -8.93 -15.08 -4.08
C LEU A 89 -9.90 -15.22 -5.26
N VAL A 90 -9.52 -15.93 -6.33
CA VAL A 90 -10.40 -16.20 -7.47
C VAL A 90 -11.64 -16.97 -7.02
N ASP A 91 -11.44 -18.07 -6.28
CA ASP A 91 -12.52 -18.91 -5.74
C ASP A 91 -13.44 -18.14 -4.78
N TYR A 92 -12.89 -17.20 -4.00
CA TYR A 92 -13.71 -16.31 -3.18
C TYR A 92 -14.54 -15.37 -4.04
N THR A 93 -13.92 -14.74 -5.04
CA THR A 93 -14.55 -13.76 -5.94
C THR A 93 -15.68 -14.37 -6.75
N GLU A 94 -15.52 -15.59 -7.26
CA GLU A 94 -16.54 -16.31 -8.04
C GLU A 94 -17.80 -16.63 -7.22
N LYS A 95 -17.69 -16.69 -5.89
CA LYS A 95 -18.84 -16.92 -4.99
C LYS A 95 -19.59 -15.63 -4.66
N LEU A 96 -19.06 -14.46 -5.02
CA LEU A 96 -19.69 -13.18 -4.72
C LEU A 96 -20.82 -12.89 -5.73
N SER A 97 -21.93 -12.37 -5.22
CA SER A 97 -22.99 -11.84 -6.08
C SER A 97 -22.47 -10.62 -6.84
N ARG A 98 -22.69 -10.57 -8.15
CA ARG A 98 -22.40 -9.37 -8.95
C ARG A 98 -23.17 -8.17 -8.40
N HIS A 99 -22.54 -7.00 -8.46
CA HIS A 99 -23.19 -5.76 -8.07
C HIS A 99 -24.40 -5.49 -8.98
N LYS A 100 -25.49 -4.94 -8.44
CA LYS A 100 -26.72 -4.69 -9.21
C LYS A 100 -26.55 -3.72 -10.38
N MET A 101 -25.46 -2.94 -10.37
CA MET A 101 -25.10 -2.00 -11.44
C MET A 101 -24.10 -2.60 -12.45
N ASP A 102 -23.73 -3.87 -12.28
CA ASP A 102 -22.85 -4.65 -13.16
C ASP A 102 -23.68 -5.66 -14.00
N SER A 103 -24.95 -5.32 -14.28
CA SER A 103 -25.90 -6.10 -15.09
C SER A 103 -25.88 -5.69 -16.56
#